data_AF-A0A2A5AHP3-F1
#
_entry.id   AF-A0A2A5AHP3-F1
#
_cell.length_a   1.000
_cell.length_b   1.000
_cell.length_c   1.000
_cell.angle_alpha   90.00
_cell.angle_beta   90.00
_cell.angle_gamma   90.00
#
_symmetry.space_group_name_H-M   'P 1'
#
loop_
_entity.id
_entity.type
_entity.pdbx_description
1 polymer ?
#
loop_
_entity_poly.entity_id
_entity_poly.type
_entity_poly.pdbx_seq_one_letter_code
_entity_poly.pdbx_strand_id
1 'polypeptide(L)'
;MKNLFIVVVIALLIFIVVFLLPLKEIKSFLDFKLFPSGAKLRYFKKLVNKKNQTVYLLGTAHYMHIANKDYSFWHIKAVIKSLSPDLLLVEIRDSALSKGRWGEGPIEMPFAALVAKNNKIIVHGMDDWSDQFTIRENNMVKNSLDKIDVSKKTLILTGFSHISGFLKRFEKSGFQEQHFSSKNKKSIFKKTVNKKFPLKLSEELNKMIHLVKEGQTRYNDNWAKKRKLFIKLINKLD
;
A
#
# COMPACT_ATOMS: atom_id res chain seq x y z
N MET A 1 -25.37 42.55 -18.14
CA MET A 1 -25.06 41.29 -18.87
C MET A 1 -23.63 40.78 -18.65
N LYS A 2 -22.58 41.60 -18.81
CA LYS A 2 -21.17 41.15 -18.60
C LYS A 2 -20.91 40.50 -17.23
N ASN A 3 -21.46 41.08 -16.15
CA ASN A 3 -21.25 40.54 -14.80
C ASN A 3 -21.93 39.18 -14.58
N LEU A 4 -23.09 38.93 -15.20
CA LEU A 4 -23.79 37.66 -15.11
C LEU A 4 -23.03 36.55 -15.85
N PHE A 5 -22.48 36.86 -17.02
CA PHE A 5 -21.66 35.92 -17.79
C PHE A 5 -20.41 35.49 -17.02
N ILE A 6 -19.72 36.44 -16.37
CA ILE A 6 -18.52 36.15 -15.56
C ILE A 6 -18.87 35.24 -14.37
N VAL A 7 -19.98 35.51 -13.67
CA VAL A 7 -20.44 34.69 -12.53
C VAL A 7 -20.76 33.25 -12.97
N VAL A 8 -21.43 33.07 -14.11
CA VAL A 8 -21.76 31.74 -14.64
C VAL A 8 -20.50 30.96 -15.01
N VAL A 9 -19.52 31.60 -15.66
CA VAL A 9 -18.25 30.96 -16.02
C VAL A 9 -17.47 30.54 -14.77
N ILE A 10 -17.40 31.39 -13.75
CA ILE A 10 -16.73 31.07 -12.48
C ILE A 10 -17.44 29.91 -11.77
N ALA A 11 -18.78 29.92 -11.70
CA ALA A 11 -19.55 28.84 -11.10
C ALA A 11 -19.34 27.49 -11.83
N LEU A 12 -19.27 27.52 -13.17
CA LEU A 12 -19.01 26.32 -13.97
C LEU A 12 -17.59 25.78 -13.73
N LEU A 13 -16.59 26.66 -13.64
CA LEU A 13 -15.21 26.29 -13.33
C LEU A 13 -15.09 25.71 -11.91
N ILE A 14 -15.76 26.30 -10.92
CA ILE A 14 -15.82 25.77 -9.55
C ILE A 14 -16.49 24.40 -9.56
N PHE A 15 -17.62 24.25 -10.26
CA PHE A 15 -18.31 22.97 -10.39
C PHE A 15 -17.41 21.89 -11.01
N ILE A 16 -16.71 22.21 -12.10
CA ILE A 16 -15.76 21.33 -12.77
C ILE A 16 -14.61 20.94 -11.81
N VAL A 17 -14.00 21.90 -11.11
CA VAL A 17 -12.89 21.62 -10.19
C VAL A 17 -13.35 20.76 -9.00
N VAL A 18 -14.50 21.09 -8.40
CA VAL A 18 -15.07 20.38 -7.25
C VAL A 18 -15.52 18.96 -7.64
N PHE A 19 -16.07 18.76 -8.84
CA PHE A 19 -16.47 17.42 -9.29
C PHE A 19 -15.31 16.59 -9.85
N LEU A 20 -14.32 17.17 -10.53
CA LEU A 20 -13.25 16.39 -11.18
C LEU A 20 -12.20 15.86 -10.20
N LEU A 21 -11.94 16.53 -9.07
CA LEU A 21 -10.95 16.07 -8.09
C LEU A 21 -11.33 14.73 -7.40
N PRO A 22 -12.55 14.53 -6.87
CA PRO A 22 -12.96 13.23 -6.32
C PRO A 22 -12.99 12.11 -7.38
N LEU A 23 -13.03 12.44 -8.68
CA LEU A 23 -12.95 11.43 -9.73
C LEU A 23 -11.62 10.67 -9.75
N LYS A 24 -10.50 11.23 -9.26
CA LYS A 24 -9.23 10.49 -9.29
C LYS A 24 -9.23 9.29 -8.33
N GLU A 25 -9.75 9.49 -7.12
CA GLU A 25 -9.87 8.42 -6.13
C GLU A 25 -10.95 7.43 -6.53
N ILE A 26 -12.11 7.93 -7.00
CA ILE A 26 -13.19 7.09 -7.52
C ILE A 26 -12.70 6.27 -8.72
N LYS A 27 -12.01 6.89 -9.68
CA LYS A 27 -11.43 6.20 -10.84
C LYS A 27 -10.44 5.13 -10.41
N SER A 28 -9.56 5.44 -9.46
CA SER A 28 -8.58 4.46 -8.98
C SER A 28 -9.28 3.29 -8.28
N PHE A 29 -10.28 3.57 -7.45
CA PHE A 29 -11.13 2.54 -6.83
C PHE A 29 -11.85 1.68 -7.88
N LEU A 30 -12.43 2.31 -8.90
CA LEU A 30 -13.08 1.62 -10.03
C LEU A 30 -12.08 0.79 -10.84
N ASP A 31 -10.86 1.29 -11.07
CA ASP A 31 -9.78 0.54 -11.72
C ASP A 31 -9.49 -0.77 -10.95
N PHE A 32 -9.40 -0.73 -9.62
CA PHE A 32 -9.19 -1.94 -8.81
C PHE A 32 -10.41 -2.86 -8.74
N LYS A 33 -11.63 -2.31 -8.87
CA LYS A 33 -12.86 -3.09 -8.83
C LYS A 33 -13.18 -3.76 -10.17
N LEU A 34 -13.03 -3.04 -11.27
CA LEU A 34 -13.42 -3.46 -12.61
C LEU A 34 -12.26 -4.06 -13.41
N PHE A 35 -11.04 -3.53 -13.23
CA PHE A 35 -9.86 -3.92 -14.01
C PHE A 35 -8.63 -4.25 -13.13
N PRO A 36 -8.76 -5.12 -12.12
CA PRO A 36 -7.69 -5.39 -11.16
C PRO A 36 -6.37 -5.86 -11.77
N SER A 37 -6.43 -6.63 -12.85
CA SER A 37 -5.25 -7.09 -13.58
C SER A 37 -4.47 -5.94 -14.22
N GLY A 38 -5.16 -4.90 -14.69
CA GLY A 38 -4.57 -3.67 -15.21
C GLY A 38 -4.10 -2.75 -14.09
N ALA A 39 -4.94 -2.58 -13.06
CA ALA A 39 -4.64 -1.73 -11.90
C ALA A 39 -3.34 -2.18 -11.21
N LYS A 40 -3.16 -3.47 -10.91
CA LYS A 40 -1.92 -3.95 -10.27
C LYS A 40 -0.65 -3.61 -11.06
N LEU A 41 -0.72 -3.53 -12.39
CA LEU A 41 0.42 -3.15 -13.23
C LEU A 41 0.59 -1.63 -13.27
N ARG A 42 -0.52 -0.87 -13.32
CA ARG A 42 -0.51 0.60 -13.36
C ARG A 42 0.08 1.19 -12.07
N TYR A 43 -0.27 0.64 -10.92
CA TYR A 43 0.15 1.08 -9.58
C TYR A 43 1.39 0.34 -9.05
N PHE A 44 2.16 -0.30 -9.94
CA PHE A 44 3.47 -0.85 -9.62
C PHE A 44 4.55 -0.06 -10.34
N LYS A 45 5.39 0.65 -9.60
CA LYS A 45 6.36 1.63 -10.13
C LYS A 45 7.78 1.26 -9.73
N LYS A 46 8.75 1.65 -10.55
CA LYS A 46 10.18 1.49 -10.29
C LYS A 46 10.83 2.87 -10.32
N LEU A 47 11.58 3.18 -9.28
CA LEU A 47 12.32 4.42 -9.10
C LEU A 47 13.80 4.09 -8.93
N VAL A 48 14.66 4.90 -9.53
CA VAL A 48 16.13 4.80 -9.36
C VAL A 48 16.72 6.20 -9.19
N ASN A 49 17.76 6.35 -8.38
CA ASN A 49 18.47 7.63 -8.23
C ASN A 49 19.94 7.54 -8.68
N LYS A 50 20.66 8.66 -8.60
CA LYS A 50 22.08 8.76 -8.99
C LYS A 50 23.03 7.86 -8.19
N LYS A 51 22.61 7.39 -7.01
CA LYS A 51 23.38 6.45 -6.16
C LYS A 51 23.03 4.98 -6.49
N ASN A 52 22.34 4.73 -7.60
CA ASN A 52 21.83 3.42 -8.01
C ASN A 52 20.91 2.74 -6.97
N GLN A 53 20.30 3.51 -6.07
CA GLN A 53 19.29 2.98 -5.15
C GLN A 53 18.04 2.65 -5.95
N THR A 54 17.51 1.43 -5.80
CA THR A 54 16.31 0.98 -6.51
C THR A 54 15.14 0.83 -5.54
N VAL A 55 14.06 1.57 -5.82
CA VAL A 55 12.81 1.50 -5.05
C VAL A 55 11.68 1.02 -5.95
N TYR A 56 10.97 0.00 -5.49
CA TYR A 56 9.73 -0.45 -6.09
C TYR A 56 8.55 0.04 -5.24
N LEU A 57 7.62 0.77 -5.84
CA LEU A 57 6.37 1.17 -5.16
C LEU A 57 5.24 0.26 -5.63
N LEU A 58 4.57 -0.44 -4.72
CA LEU A 58 3.43 -1.30 -5.02
C LEU A 58 2.17 -0.79 -4.30
N GLY A 59 1.21 -0.31 -5.08
CA GLY A 59 -0.11 0.09 -4.60
C GLY A 59 -1.02 -1.11 -4.35
N THR A 60 -1.67 -1.14 -3.19
CA THR A 60 -2.67 -2.13 -2.78
C THR A 60 -4.06 -1.53 -2.70
N ALA A 61 -5.08 -2.38 -2.76
CA ALA A 61 -6.47 -2.00 -2.53
C ALA A 61 -6.94 -2.66 -1.24
N HIS A 62 -6.98 -1.88 -0.16
CA HIS A 62 -7.24 -2.37 1.19
C HIS A 62 -8.44 -3.30 1.24
N TYR A 63 -8.23 -4.50 1.80
CA TYR A 63 -9.23 -5.58 1.94
C TYR A 63 -9.73 -6.22 0.62
N MET A 64 -9.54 -5.61 -0.55
CA MET A 64 -10.04 -6.17 -1.82
C MET A 64 -9.28 -7.42 -2.25
N HIS A 65 -8.05 -7.60 -1.78
CA HIS A 65 -7.20 -8.78 -2.05
C HIS A 65 -7.79 -10.11 -1.57
N ILE A 66 -8.80 -10.09 -0.70
CA ILE A 66 -9.53 -11.28 -0.25
C ILE A 66 -10.32 -11.90 -1.40
N ALA A 67 -11.10 -11.09 -2.12
CA ALA A 67 -12.03 -11.57 -3.13
C ALA A 67 -11.45 -11.50 -4.55
N ASN A 68 -10.41 -10.69 -4.75
CA ASN A 68 -9.89 -10.39 -6.07
C ASN A 68 -8.91 -11.46 -6.56
N LYS A 69 -9.36 -12.34 -7.46
CA LYS A 69 -8.50 -13.40 -8.03
C LYS A 69 -7.35 -12.84 -8.87
N ASP A 70 -7.57 -11.73 -9.56
CA ASP A 70 -6.59 -11.11 -10.46
C ASP A 70 -5.57 -10.22 -9.73
N TYR A 71 -5.85 -9.82 -8.50
CA TYR A 71 -4.89 -9.18 -7.61
C TYR A 71 -5.11 -9.61 -6.16
N SER A 72 -4.83 -10.87 -5.87
CA SER A 72 -4.93 -11.49 -4.54
C SER A 72 -3.69 -11.30 -3.67
N PHE A 73 -3.75 -11.73 -2.40
CA PHE A 73 -2.58 -11.83 -1.51
C PHE A 73 -1.41 -12.64 -2.12
N TRP A 74 -1.72 -13.64 -2.95
CA TRP A 74 -0.71 -14.47 -3.59
C TRP A 74 0.13 -13.69 -4.61
N HIS A 75 -0.46 -12.68 -5.23
CA HIS A 75 0.28 -11.76 -6.09
C HIS A 75 1.25 -10.88 -5.29
N ILE A 76 0.83 -10.40 -4.11
CA ILE A 76 1.71 -9.64 -3.21
C ILE A 76 2.88 -10.53 -2.77
N LYS A 77 2.60 -11.77 -2.35
CA LYS A 77 3.62 -12.77 -1.99
C LYS A 77 4.56 -13.09 -3.17
N ALA A 78 4.01 -13.20 -4.38
CA ALA A 78 4.80 -13.40 -5.60
C ALA A 78 5.74 -12.22 -5.85
N VAL A 79 5.27 -10.97 -5.71
CA VAL A 79 6.13 -9.77 -5.85
C VAL A 79 7.28 -9.80 -4.85
N ILE A 80 6.98 -10.01 -3.56
CA ILE A 80 8.01 -10.06 -2.50
C ILE A 80 9.05 -11.13 -2.82
N LYS A 81 8.61 -12.34 -3.18
CA LYS A 81 9.51 -13.45 -3.51
C LYS A 81 10.26 -13.30 -4.83
N SER A 82 9.67 -12.61 -5.81
CA SER A 82 10.28 -12.39 -7.13
C SER A 82 11.34 -11.30 -7.08
N LEU A 83 11.03 -10.21 -6.39
CA LEU A 83 11.96 -9.11 -6.23
C LEU A 83 13.11 -9.47 -5.29
N SER A 84 12.83 -10.27 -4.25
CA SER A 84 13.71 -10.47 -3.08
C SER A 84 14.34 -9.14 -2.66
N PRO A 85 13.54 -8.16 -2.22
CA PRO A 85 14.07 -6.90 -1.76
C PRO A 85 14.89 -7.12 -0.49
N ASP A 86 15.91 -6.31 -0.27
CA ASP A 86 16.68 -6.30 0.98
C ASP A 86 15.87 -5.65 2.12
N LEU A 87 14.97 -4.74 1.75
CA LEU A 87 14.10 -3.98 2.64
C LEU A 87 12.66 -3.95 2.13
N LEU A 88 11.71 -4.30 2.99
CA LEU A 88 10.28 -4.06 2.80
C LEU A 88 9.81 -2.94 3.74
N LEU A 89 9.24 -1.89 3.17
CA LEU A 89 8.51 -0.85 3.90
C LEU A 89 7.01 -1.08 3.75
N VAL A 90 6.28 -1.13 4.85
CA VAL A 90 4.82 -1.35 4.87
C VAL A 90 4.09 -0.22 5.57
N GLU A 91 2.84 0.02 5.17
CA GLU A 91 1.91 0.96 5.81
C GLU A 91 1.44 0.45 7.19
N ILE A 92 2.41 0.36 8.09
CA ILE A 92 2.33 0.07 9.52
C ILE A 92 3.27 1.06 10.22
N ARG A 93 3.01 1.44 11.48
CA ARG A 93 3.96 2.27 12.23
C ARG A 93 5.21 1.47 12.59
N ASP A 94 6.38 2.07 12.43
CA ASP A 94 7.64 1.44 12.86
C ASP A 94 7.60 1.13 14.37
N SER A 95 7.01 2.03 15.15
CA SER A 95 6.82 1.85 16.60
C SER A 95 5.90 0.68 16.95
N ALA A 96 4.90 0.36 16.11
CA ALA A 96 4.06 -0.82 16.32
C ALA A 96 4.84 -2.11 16.05
N LEU A 97 5.61 -2.16 14.96
CA LEU A 97 6.46 -3.31 14.65
C LEU A 97 7.50 -3.57 15.75
N SER A 98 8.14 -2.51 16.26
CA SER A 98 9.12 -2.61 17.36
C SER A 98 8.52 -3.19 18.65
N LYS A 99 7.22 -2.95 18.89
CA LYS A 99 6.46 -3.50 20.02
C LYS A 99 5.86 -4.89 19.74
N GLY A 100 6.24 -5.53 18.65
CA GLY A 100 5.69 -6.83 18.25
C GLY A 100 4.23 -6.79 17.79
N ARG A 101 3.68 -5.61 17.44
CA ARG A 101 2.31 -5.45 16.95
C ARG A 101 2.28 -5.55 15.43
N TRP A 102 2.69 -6.71 14.92
CA TRP A 102 2.82 -6.96 13.48
C TRP A 102 1.48 -6.95 12.76
N GLY A 103 0.40 -7.16 13.50
CA GLY A 103 -0.95 -7.12 12.98
C GLY A 103 -1.44 -5.73 12.58
N GLU A 104 -0.77 -4.62 12.86
CA GLU A 104 -1.34 -3.29 12.55
C GLU A 104 -1.56 -3.02 11.04
N GLY A 105 -2.43 -2.07 10.69
CA GLY A 105 -2.64 -1.60 9.32
C GLY A 105 -3.72 -2.35 8.54
N PRO A 106 -3.96 -1.99 7.28
CA PRO A 106 -4.79 -2.77 6.36
C PRO A 106 -4.28 -4.22 6.25
N ILE A 107 -5.15 -5.22 6.14
CA ILE A 107 -4.81 -6.65 6.31
C ILE A 107 -3.73 -7.21 5.35
N GLU A 108 -3.49 -6.57 4.22
CA GLU A 108 -2.40 -6.93 3.31
C GLU A 108 -1.01 -6.47 3.79
N MET A 109 -0.94 -5.48 4.68
CA MET A 109 0.30 -5.03 5.30
C MET A 109 0.88 -6.07 6.28
N PRO A 110 0.15 -6.59 7.29
CA PRO A 110 0.65 -7.65 8.16
C PRO A 110 0.92 -8.94 7.37
N PHE A 111 0.13 -9.25 6.34
CA PHE A 111 0.42 -10.36 5.43
C PHE A 111 1.78 -10.18 4.75
N ALA A 112 2.04 -9.03 4.13
CA ALA A 112 3.30 -8.75 3.45
C ALA A 112 4.49 -8.74 4.40
N ALA A 113 4.34 -8.09 5.56
CA ALA A 113 5.35 -8.02 6.61
C ALA A 113 5.77 -9.41 7.10
N LEU A 114 4.80 -10.29 7.40
CA LEU A 114 5.08 -11.65 7.84
C LEU A 114 5.63 -12.54 6.72
N VAL A 115 5.20 -12.34 5.48
CA VAL A 115 5.83 -13.00 4.31
C VAL A 115 7.29 -12.59 4.24
N ALA A 116 7.61 -11.30 4.28
CA ALA A 116 8.99 -10.80 4.20
C ALA A 116 9.85 -11.33 5.36
N LYS A 117 9.35 -11.24 6.59
CA LYS A 117 10.00 -11.78 7.80
C LYS A 117 10.35 -13.27 7.66
N ASN A 118 9.41 -14.08 7.18
CA ASN A 118 9.64 -15.51 6.94
C ASN A 118 10.66 -15.79 5.82
N ASN A 119 10.94 -14.81 4.95
CA ASN A 119 11.98 -14.90 3.92
C ASN A 119 13.25 -14.13 4.31
N LYS A 120 13.43 -13.80 5.60
CA LYS A 120 14.60 -13.06 6.13
C LYS A 120 14.83 -11.70 5.47
N ILE A 121 13.78 -11.07 4.97
CA ILE A 121 13.79 -9.70 4.45
C ILE A 121 13.59 -8.74 5.62
N ILE A 122 14.37 -7.65 5.66
CA ILE A 122 14.23 -6.61 6.68
C ILE A 122 12.88 -5.91 6.48
N VAL A 123 12.12 -5.72 7.55
CA VAL A 123 10.81 -5.05 7.51
C VAL A 123 10.82 -3.83 8.41
N HIS A 124 10.42 -2.68 7.86
CA HIS A 124 10.19 -1.45 8.60
C HIS A 124 8.79 -0.92 8.34
N GLY A 125 8.25 -0.24 9.35
CA GLY A 125 7.01 0.51 9.21
C GLY A 125 7.32 1.91 8.71
N MET A 126 6.45 2.46 7.87
CA MET A 126 6.58 3.85 7.42
C MET A 126 5.40 4.73 7.81
N ASP A 127 4.31 4.16 8.32
CA ASP A 127 3.12 4.93 8.66
C ASP A 127 3.32 5.80 9.90
N ASP A 128 2.59 6.91 9.94
CA ASP A 128 2.57 7.88 11.03
C ASP A 128 1.13 8.14 11.54
N TRP A 129 0.09 7.75 10.80
CA TRP A 129 -1.30 7.92 11.20
C TRP A 129 -1.70 9.36 11.58
N SER A 130 -1.08 10.37 10.98
CA SER A 130 -1.63 11.73 11.01
C SER A 130 -3.03 11.76 10.35
N ASP A 131 -3.98 12.52 10.92
CA ASP A 131 -5.35 12.60 10.38
C ASP A 131 -5.43 13.38 9.06
N GLN A 132 -4.55 14.35 8.88
CA GLN A 132 -4.43 15.08 7.63
C GLN A 132 -3.64 14.25 6.61
N PHE A 133 -4.29 13.86 5.51
CA PHE A 133 -3.73 12.98 4.48
C PHE A 133 -2.37 13.46 3.97
N THR A 134 -2.24 14.74 3.62
CA THR A 134 -1.00 15.31 3.09
C THR A 134 0.14 15.25 4.11
N ILE A 135 -0.14 15.51 5.38
CA ILE A 135 0.86 15.43 6.46
C ILE A 135 1.28 13.98 6.66
N ARG A 136 0.32 13.05 6.75
CA ARG A 136 0.59 11.61 6.87
C ARG A 136 1.48 11.13 5.73
N GLU A 137 1.14 11.49 4.49
CA GLU A 137 1.90 11.09 3.32
C GLU A 137 3.32 11.70 3.30
N ASN A 138 3.48 12.96 3.72
CA ASN A 138 4.80 13.58 3.87
C ASN A 138 5.66 12.78 4.88
N ASN A 139 5.09 12.45 6.03
CA ASN A 139 5.76 11.70 7.08
C ASN A 139 6.10 10.28 6.62
N MET A 140 5.18 9.61 5.90
CA MET A 140 5.44 8.29 5.33
C MET A 140 6.60 8.29 4.34
N VAL A 141 6.69 9.30 3.47
CA VAL A 141 7.82 9.42 2.54
C VAL A 141 9.11 9.73 3.28
N LYS A 142 9.09 10.63 4.26
CA LYS A 142 10.26 10.91 5.10
C LYS A 142 10.75 9.64 5.80
N ASN A 143 9.86 8.94 6.49
CA ASN A 143 10.18 7.67 7.17
C ASN A 143 10.73 6.62 6.20
N SER A 144 10.24 6.58 4.97
CA SER A 144 10.75 5.69 3.94
C SER A 144 12.18 6.06 3.54
N LEU A 145 12.42 7.33 3.22
CA LEU A 145 13.75 7.82 2.79
C LEU A 145 14.80 7.64 3.89
N ASP A 146 14.43 7.83 5.16
CA ASP A 146 15.30 7.64 6.32
C ASP A 146 15.79 6.18 6.47
N LYS A 147 15.11 5.21 5.84
CA LYS A 147 15.45 3.76 5.89
C LYS A 147 16.09 3.23 4.62
N ILE A 148 15.99 3.95 3.50
CA ILE A 148 16.54 3.51 2.21
C ILE A 148 18.05 3.74 2.20
N ASP A 149 18.78 2.63 2.29
CA ASP A 149 20.24 2.60 2.24
C ASP A 149 20.77 2.54 0.80
N VAL A 150 22.03 2.94 0.61
CA VAL A 150 22.75 2.76 -0.66
C VAL A 150 22.91 1.26 -0.93
N SER A 151 22.89 0.83 -2.19
CA SER A 151 23.03 -0.56 -2.67
C SER A 151 21.87 -1.55 -2.38
N LYS A 152 20.83 -1.14 -1.65
CA LYS A 152 19.69 -2.02 -1.33
C LYS A 152 18.51 -1.86 -2.28
N LYS A 153 17.92 -2.97 -2.70
CA LYS A 153 16.62 -3.02 -3.38
C LYS A 153 15.51 -2.90 -2.34
N THR A 154 14.75 -1.82 -2.41
CA THR A 154 13.62 -1.59 -1.48
C THR A 154 12.29 -1.83 -2.18
N LEU A 155 11.37 -2.54 -1.51
CA LEU A 155 9.96 -2.60 -1.88
C LEU A 155 9.15 -1.80 -0.87
N ILE A 156 8.31 -0.89 -1.35
CA ILE A 156 7.36 -0.12 -0.56
C ILE A 156 5.96 -0.59 -0.90
N LEU A 157 5.21 -1.04 0.10
CA LEU A 157 3.82 -1.49 -0.02
C LEU A 157 2.90 -0.51 0.71
N THR A 158 1.96 0.09 -0.02
CA THR A 158 1.02 1.09 0.51
C THR A 158 -0.30 1.06 -0.25
N GLY A 159 -1.35 1.66 0.30
CA GLY A 159 -2.59 1.91 -0.42
C GLY A 159 -2.36 2.67 -1.74
N PHE A 160 -3.10 2.30 -2.79
CA PHE A 160 -2.91 2.86 -4.14
C PHE A 160 -3.02 4.39 -4.19
N SER A 161 -3.79 5.00 -3.29
CA SER A 161 -4.01 6.44 -3.20
C SER A 161 -2.71 7.20 -2.94
N HIS A 162 -1.75 6.59 -2.24
CA HIS A 162 -0.47 7.18 -1.92
C HIS A 162 0.52 7.20 -3.08
N ILE A 163 0.32 6.37 -4.12
CA ILE A 163 1.33 6.16 -5.16
C ILE A 163 1.69 7.45 -5.89
N SER A 164 0.71 8.28 -6.28
CA SER A 164 1.00 9.54 -6.98
C SER A 164 1.75 10.54 -6.09
N GLY A 165 1.38 10.60 -4.80
CA GLY A 165 2.03 11.48 -3.83
C GLY A 165 3.46 11.03 -3.49
N PHE A 166 3.68 9.72 -3.39
CA PHE A 166 5.01 9.13 -3.24
C PHE A 166 5.89 9.44 -4.43
N LEU A 167 5.45 9.19 -5.66
CA LEU A 167 6.23 9.46 -6.88
C LEU A 167 6.77 10.90 -6.89
N LYS A 168 5.88 11.89 -6.71
CA LYS A 168 6.27 13.31 -6.71
C LYS A 168 7.30 13.66 -5.65
N ARG A 169 7.23 13.06 -4.46
CA ARG A 169 8.14 13.38 -3.36
C ARG A 169 9.47 12.65 -3.49
N PHE A 170 9.45 11.39 -3.92
CA PHE A 170 10.67 10.66 -4.26
C PHE A 170 11.43 11.35 -5.40
N GLU A 171 10.73 11.89 -6.41
CA GLU A 171 11.34 12.69 -7.48
C GLU A 171 12.06 13.93 -6.94
N LYS A 172 11.43 14.67 -6.02
CA LYS A 172 12.06 15.81 -5.32
C LYS A 172 13.28 15.40 -4.50
N SER A 173 13.34 14.16 -4.03
CA SER A 173 14.50 13.58 -3.33
C SER A 173 15.55 12.97 -4.26
N GLY A 174 15.45 13.21 -5.58
CA GLY A 174 16.45 12.82 -6.57
C GLY A 174 16.27 11.42 -7.16
N PHE A 175 15.16 10.74 -6.89
CA PHE A 175 14.76 9.56 -7.64
C PHE A 175 14.14 9.94 -8.99
N GLN A 176 14.16 9.02 -9.93
CA GLN A 176 13.52 9.16 -11.24
C GLN A 176 12.70 7.90 -11.52
N GLU A 177 11.46 8.07 -11.99
CA GLU A 177 10.68 6.94 -12.49
C GLU A 177 11.37 6.33 -13.70
N GLN A 178 11.71 5.05 -13.58
CA GLN A 178 12.32 4.28 -14.66
C GLN A 178 11.24 3.55 -15.44
N HIS A 179 11.45 3.39 -16.76
CA HIS A 179 10.55 2.60 -17.58
C HIS A 179 10.44 1.17 -17.01
N PHE A 180 9.23 0.81 -16.60
CA PHE A 180 8.92 -0.51 -16.04
C PHE A 180 7.84 -1.16 -16.89
N SER A 181 8.29 -1.90 -17.91
CA SER A 181 7.39 -2.47 -18.92
C SER A 181 6.35 -3.41 -18.31
N SER A 182 5.18 -3.49 -18.93
CA SER A 182 4.13 -4.43 -18.55
C SER A 182 4.61 -5.88 -18.58
N LYS A 183 5.53 -6.23 -19.48
CA LYS A 183 6.17 -7.56 -19.54
C LYS A 183 6.94 -7.87 -18.26
N ASN A 184 7.80 -6.94 -17.82
CA ASN A 184 8.61 -7.09 -16.61
C ASN A 184 7.74 -7.12 -15.34
N LYS A 185 6.68 -6.30 -15.28
CA LYS A 185 5.73 -6.34 -14.15
C LYS A 185 5.01 -7.68 -14.10
N LYS A 186 4.49 -8.14 -15.24
CA LYS A 186 3.78 -9.43 -15.34
C LYS A 186 4.68 -10.61 -14.94
N SER A 187 5.96 -10.62 -15.31
CA SER A 187 6.87 -11.70 -14.90
C SER A 187 7.05 -11.76 -13.38
N ILE A 188 7.18 -10.61 -12.72
CA ILE A 188 7.27 -10.53 -11.24
C ILE A 188 6.01 -11.08 -10.57
N PHE A 189 4.83 -10.75 -11.09
CA PHE A 189 3.55 -11.25 -10.57
C PHE A 189 3.25 -12.73 -10.88
N LYS A 190 3.95 -13.34 -11.86
CA LYS A 190 3.70 -14.72 -12.31
C LYS A 190 4.40 -15.79 -11.47
N LYS A 191 5.29 -15.43 -10.55
CA LYS A 191 6.02 -16.41 -9.74
C LYS A 191 5.04 -17.29 -8.97
N THR A 192 5.11 -18.59 -9.21
CA THR A 192 4.32 -19.59 -8.48
C THR A 192 4.71 -19.54 -7.01
N VAL A 193 3.71 -19.38 -6.15
CA VAL A 193 3.88 -19.37 -4.69
C VAL A 193 2.89 -20.35 -4.07
N ASN A 194 3.30 -20.97 -2.96
CA ASN A 194 2.37 -21.73 -2.14
C ASN A 194 1.26 -20.81 -1.61
N LYS A 195 0.01 -21.22 -1.79
CA LYS A 195 -1.18 -20.48 -1.35
C LYS A 195 -1.48 -20.74 0.14
N LYS A 196 -0.45 -20.63 0.97
CA LYS A 196 -0.52 -20.69 2.44
C LYS A 196 -0.28 -19.31 3.03
N PHE A 197 -1.09 -18.93 3.99
CA PHE A 197 -0.88 -17.70 4.74
C PHE A 197 0.42 -17.79 5.55
N PRO A 198 1.10 -16.66 5.82
CA PRO A 198 2.31 -16.70 6.64
C PRO A 198 1.95 -17.09 8.08
N LEU A 199 2.84 -17.85 8.71
CA LEU A 199 2.72 -18.25 10.12
C LEU A 199 2.45 -17.02 11.00
N LYS A 200 1.65 -17.22 12.05
CA LYS A 200 1.24 -16.19 13.02
C LYS A 200 0.36 -15.06 12.49
N LEU A 201 -0.04 -15.06 11.21
CA LEU A 201 -0.93 -14.00 10.70
C LEU A 201 -2.25 -13.94 11.49
N SER A 202 -2.92 -15.07 11.68
CA SER A 202 -4.17 -15.14 12.45
C SER A 202 -3.97 -14.64 13.90
N GLU A 203 -2.88 -15.04 14.55
CA GLU A 203 -2.50 -14.60 15.90
C GLU A 203 -2.31 -13.08 15.97
N GLU A 204 -1.54 -12.50 15.06
CA GLU A 204 -1.28 -11.05 14.98
C GLU A 204 -2.54 -10.23 14.69
N LEU A 205 -3.43 -10.75 13.83
CA LEU A 205 -4.71 -10.12 13.57
C LEU A 205 -5.62 -10.16 14.81
N ASN A 206 -5.60 -11.26 15.58
CA ASN A 206 -6.34 -11.40 16.84
C ASN A 206 -5.82 -10.45 17.93
N LYS A 207 -4.50 -10.30 18.08
CA LYS A 207 -3.90 -9.30 18.99
C LYS A 207 -4.43 -7.91 18.70
N MET A 208 -4.51 -7.52 17.42
CA MET A 208 -5.07 -6.22 17.06
C MET A 208 -6.56 -6.09 17.35
N ILE A 209 -7.36 -7.15 17.16
CA ILE A 209 -8.78 -7.13 17.53
C ILE A 209 -8.93 -6.88 19.04
N HIS A 210 -8.07 -7.49 19.86
CA HIS A 210 -8.08 -7.29 21.30
C HIS A 210 -7.75 -5.84 21.67
N LEU A 211 -6.65 -5.30 21.12
CA LEU A 211 -6.26 -3.91 21.35
C LEU A 211 -7.33 -2.89 20.93
N VAL A 212 -8.11 -3.19 19.87
CA VAL A 212 -9.26 -2.36 19.47
C VAL A 212 -10.34 -2.34 20.55
N LYS A 213 -10.71 -3.50 21.10
CA LYS A 213 -11.72 -3.59 22.16
C LYS A 213 -11.31 -2.88 23.45
N GLU A 214 -10.00 -2.83 23.72
CA GLU A 214 -9.43 -2.15 24.88
C GLU A 214 -9.25 -0.65 24.68
N GLY A 215 -9.60 -0.09 23.52
CA GLY A 215 -9.38 1.32 23.21
C GLY A 215 -7.91 1.72 23.06
N GLN A 216 -6.99 0.74 22.91
CA GLN A 216 -5.54 0.98 22.80
C GLN A 216 -5.08 1.29 21.37
N THR A 217 -6.01 1.47 20.44
CA THR A 217 -5.72 1.76 19.04
C THR A 217 -6.70 2.80 18.49
N ARG A 218 -6.33 3.44 17.38
CA ARG A 218 -7.22 4.35 16.64
C ARG A 218 -8.27 3.66 15.79
N TYR A 219 -8.26 2.32 15.71
CA TYR A 219 -9.21 1.59 14.87
C TYR A 219 -10.50 1.32 15.64
N ASN A 220 -11.60 1.22 14.90
CA ASN A 220 -12.93 1.00 15.46
C ASN A 220 -13.43 -0.45 15.29
N ASP A 221 -14.61 -0.74 15.83
CA ASP A 221 -15.22 -2.08 15.78
C ASP A 221 -15.47 -2.61 14.36
N ASN A 222 -15.74 -1.74 13.39
CA ASN A 222 -15.89 -2.16 11.99
C ASN A 222 -14.58 -2.77 11.46
N TRP A 223 -13.45 -2.21 11.84
CA TRP A 223 -12.14 -2.74 11.48
C TRP A 223 -11.89 -4.11 12.14
N ALA A 224 -12.23 -4.25 13.43
CA ALA A 224 -12.17 -5.54 14.12
C ALA A 224 -13.09 -6.60 13.48
N LYS A 225 -14.30 -6.21 13.06
CA LYS A 225 -15.26 -7.09 12.36
C LYS A 225 -14.69 -7.61 11.04
N LYS A 226 -14.11 -6.75 10.20
CA LYS A 226 -13.48 -7.15 8.93
C LYS A 226 -12.35 -8.15 9.15
N ARG A 227 -11.56 -7.98 10.21
CA ARG A 227 -10.49 -8.93 10.55
C ARG A 227 -10.97 -10.27 11.05
N LYS A 228 -12.02 -10.30 11.87
CA LYS A 228 -12.64 -11.57 12.29
C LYS A 228 -13.08 -12.39 11.08
N LEU A 229 -13.67 -11.73 10.06
CA LEU A 229 -14.04 -12.39 8.81
C LEU A 229 -12.81 -12.93 8.06
N PHE A 230 -11.73 -12.15 8.00
CA PHE A 230 -10.50 -12.59 7.35
C PHE A 230 -9.81 -13.74 8.10
N ILE A 231 -9.80 -13.74 9.44
CA ILE A 231 -9.29 -14.84 10.25
C ILE A 231 -10.08 -16.13 10.00
N LYS A 232 -11.41 -16.06 9.93
CA LYS A 232 -12.24 -17.21 9.55
C LYS A 232 -11.86 -17.78 8.18
N LEU A 233 -11.51 -16.92 7.23
CA LEU A 233 -11.03 -17.34 5.91
C LEU A 233 -9.66 -18.02 6.00
N ILE A 234 -8.72 -17.47 6.77
CA ILE A 234 -7.39 -18.08 6.99
C ILE A 234 -7.55 -19.49 7.55
N ASN A 235 -8.31 -19.63 8.64
CA ASN A 235 -8.52 -20.92 9.31
C ASN A 235 -9.28 -21.95 8.47
N LYS A 236 -9.98 -21.54 7.40
CA LYS A 236 -10.65 -22.45 6.46
C LYS A 236 -9.70 -22.99 5.39
N LEU A 237 -8.59 -22.28 5.14
CA LEU A 237 -7.66 -22.56 4.05
C LEU A 237 -6.33 -23.17 4.52
N ASP A 238 -6.06 -23.16 5.83
CA ASP A 238 -4.97 -23.86 6.49
C ASP A 238 -5.40 -25.28 6.89
#